data_AF-A0AA92R9F7-F1
#
_entry.id   AF-A0AA92R9F7-F1
#
_cell.length_a   1.000
_cell.length_b   1.000
_cell.length_c   1.000
_cell.angle_alpha   90.00
_cell.angle_beta   90.00
_cell.angle_gamma   90.00
#
_symmetry.space_group_name_H-M   'P 1'
#
loop_
_entity.id
_entity.type
_entity.pdbx_description
1 polymer ?
#
loop_
_entity_poly.entity_id
_entity_poly.type
_entity_poly.pdbx_seq_one_letter_code
_entity_poly.pdbx_strand_id
1 'polypeptide(L)'
;MMDIICDLFLATPIQGDTPWLKKLALFHREFVPKPERAYAGFLGLNISRLMAVAHVTTARKDRIGILSIPVRYRDSTRLTEAEAMAAAVRQYPDWSLSTRSSYPALGNPMFYSFFGGPISAEPSDEERAGGGNIAIDSLDGHAWVGDEMAIYHYDYCNLL
;
A
#
# COMPACT_ATOMS: atom_id res chain seq x y z
N MET A 1 -0.84 6.75 -22.58
CA MET A 1 -0.91 6.31 -21.17
C MET A 1 -0.53 7.52 -20.34
N MET A 2 -1.44 8.07 -19.53
CA MET A 2 -1.09 9.19 -18.64
C MET A 2 0.01 8.72 -17.69
N ASP A 3 1.05 9.52 -17.52
CA ASP A 3 2.12 9.20 -16.58
C ASP A 3 1.57 9.38 -15.16
N ILE A 4 1.52 8.29 -14.38
CA ILE A 4 1.01 8.32 -13.02
C ILE A 4 2.13 8.85 -12.14
N ILE A 5 1.85 9.93 -11.41
CA ILE A 5 2.80 10.51 -10.46
C ILE A 5 2.68 9.77 -9.13
N CYS A 6 3.82 9.31 -8.63
CA CYS A 6 3.99 8.59 -7.40
C CYS A 6 4.93 9.33 -6.44
N ASP A 7 4.86 8.91 -5.19
CA ASP A 7 5.82 9.17 -4.14
C ASP A 7 6.40 7.83 -3.65
N LEU A 8 7.51 7.88 -2.92
CA LEU A 8 8.07 6.73 -2.23
C LEU A 8 7.59 6.74 -0.78
N PHE A 9 7.09 5.59 -0.32
CA PHE A 9 6.59 5.40 1.03
C PHE A 9 7.48 4.42 1.80
N LEU A 10 7.94 4.85 2.97
CA LEU A 10 8.74 4.09 3.91
C LEU A 10 7.86 3.51 5.00
N ALA A 11 7.59 2.21 4.91
CA ALA A 11 6.87 1.44 5.91
C ALA A 11 7.57 1.42 7.28
N THR A 12 8.90 1.38 7.24
CA THR A 12 9.77 1.33 8.41
C THR A 12 10.72 2.52 8.37
N PRO A 13 10.97 3.19 9.51
CA PRO A 13 11.90 4.30 9.54
C PRO A 13 13.32 3.90 9.10
N ILE A 14 13.96 4.75 8.29
CA ILE A 14 15.39 4.63 7.94
C ILE A 14 16.15 5.92 8.27
N GLN A 15 17.41 5.80 8.68
CA GLN A 15 18.22 6.96 9.04
C GLN A 15 18.65 7.75 7.80
N GLY A 16 18.70 9.08 7.89
CA GLY A 16 19.00 9.97 6.77
C GLY A 16 20.39 9.79 6.14
N ASP A 17 21.34 9.23 6.88
CA ASP A 17 22.67 8.92 6.37
C ASP A 17 22.75 7.59 5.58
N THR A 18 21.64 6.85 5.52
CA THR A 18 21.49 5.61 4.75
C THR A 18 21.95 5.82 3.30
N PRO A 19 22.85 4.98 2.76
CA PRO A 19 23.41 5.16 1.41
C PRO A 19 22.35 5.29 0.31
N TRP A 20 21.22 4.59 0.42
CA TRP A 20 20.13 4.67 -0.53
C TRP A 20 19.50 6.08 -0.59
N LEU A 21 19.29 6.76 0.54
CA LEU A 21 18.76 8.13 0.55
C LEU A 21 19.74 9.12 -0.09
N LYS A 22 21.05 8.93 0.10
CA LYS A 22 22.08 9.72 -0.58
C LYS A 22 22.05 9.51 -2.09
N LYS A 23 21.89 8.26 -2.56
CA LYS A 23 21.70 7.95 -3.98
C LYS A 23 20.42 8.59 -4.52
N LEU A 24 19.33 8.54 -3.76
CA LEU A 24 18.04 9.15 -4.12
C LEU A 24 18.18 10.65 -4.38
N ALA A 25 18.91 11.37 -3.53
CA ALA A 25 19.18 12.80 -3.66
C ALA A 25 20.00 13.18 -4.92
N LEU A 26 20.71 12.23 -5.54
CA LEU A 26 21.39 12.46 -6.82
C LEU A 26 20.40 12.57 -7.99
N PHE A 27 19.25 11.89 -7.89
CA PHE A 27 18.20 11.90 -8.91
C PHE A 27 17.12 12.94 -8.63
N HIS A 28 16.85 13.22 -7.35
CA HIS A 28 15.82 14.14 -6.88
C HIS A 28 16.45 15.24 -6.04
N ARG A 29 16.83 16.35 -6.68
CA ARG A 29 17.59 17.46 -6.05
C ARG A 29 16.78 18.22 -5.00
N GLU A 30 15.46 18.16 -5.09
CA GLU A 30 14.52 18.69 -4.10
C GLU A 30 14.57 17.91 -2.78
N PHE A 31 15.08 16.68 -2.79
CA PHE A 31 15.20 15.83 -1.62
C PHE A 31 16.63 15.84 -1.08
N VAL A 32 16.83 16.56 0.03
CA VAL A 32 18.11 16.63 0.73
C VAL A 32 18.00 15.88 2.06
N PRO A 33 18.48 14.63 2.15
CA PRO A 33 18.40 13.86 3.38
C PRO A 33 19.32 14.45 4.45
N LYS A 34 18.79 14.57 5.67
CA LYS A 34 19.50 15.06 6.85
C LYS A 34 20.03 13.88 7.66
N PRO A 35 21.35 13.73 7.85
CA PRO A 35 21.94 12.57 8.52
C PRO A 35 21.35 12.25 9.91
N GLU A 36 20.95 13.25 10.66
CA GLU A 36 20.41 13.15 12.02
C GLU A 36 18.93 12.74 12.08
N ARG A 37 18.22 12.72 10.95
CA ARG A 37 16.78 12.48 10.89
C ARG A 37 16.45 11.06 10.45
N ALA A 38 15.49 10.44 11.12
CA ALA A 38 14.82 9.24 10.62
C ALA A 38 13.66 9.62 9.67
N TYR A 39 13.55 8.90 8.55
CA TYR A 39 12.52 9.09 7.52
C TYR A 39 11.55 7.92 7.54
N ALA A 40 10.26 8.21 7.61
CA ALA A 40 9.16 7.24 7.57
C ALA A 40 7.94 7.86 6.87
N GLY A 41 7.08 7.02 6.29
CA GLY A 41 5.94 7.45 5.50
C GLY A 41 6.34 8.01 4.12
N PHE A 42 5.54 8.92 3.59
CA PHE A 42 5.79 9.58 2.31
C PHE A 42 7.05 10.46 2.36
N LEU A 43 7.91 10.36 1.35
CA LEU A 43 9.11 11.18 1.24
C LEU A 43 8.86 12.59 0.69
N GLY A 44 7.68 12.85 0.11
CA GLY A 44 7.31 14.14 -0.45
C GLY A 44 7.79 14.34 -1.89
N LEU A 45 8.05 13.25 -2.61
CA LEU A 45 8.49 13.29 -4.01
C LEU A 45 7.30 13.34 -4.97
N ASN A 46 7.54 13.85 -6.18
CA ASN A 46 6.58 13.79 -7.28
C ASN A 46 7.29 13.23 -8.51
N ILE A 47 7.32 11.89 -8.60
CA ILE A 47 8.12 11.17 -9.58
C ILE A 47 7.23 10.28 -10.45
N SER A 48 7.62 10.05 -11.70
CA SER A 48 6.87 9.14 -12.58
C SER A 48 6.85 7.72 -12.00
N ARG A 49 5.77 6.98 -12.25
CA ARG A 49 5.62 5.58 -11.78
C ARG A 49 6.82 4.72 -12.16
N LEU A 50 7.32 4.86 -13.39
CA LEU A 50 8.46 4.07 -13.87
C LEU A 50 9.73 4.34 -13.05
N MET A 51 10.01 5.60 -12.74
CA MET A 51 11.16 5.97 -11.88
C MET A 51 10.96 5.48 -10.44
N ALA A 52 9.75 5.59 -9.91
CA ALA A 52 9.42 5.10 -8.58
C ALA A 52 9.65 3.58 -8.46
N VAL A 53 9.21 2.79 -9.44
CA VAL A 53 9.44 1.34 -9.51
C VAL A 53 10.94 1.01 -9.55
N ALA A 54 11.73 1.78 -10.30
CA ALA A 54 13.19 1.62 -10.35
C ALA A 54 13.85 1.88 -8.98
N HIS A 55 13.37 2.88 -8.23
CA HIS A 55 13.82 3.12 -6.86
C HIS A 55 13.41 2.01 -5.91
N VAL A 56 12.18 1.49 -5.99
CA VAL A 56 11.70 0.33 -5.21
C VAL A 56 12.61 -0.87 -5.46
N THR A 57 12.89 -1.18 -6.73
CA THR A 57 13.76 -2.30 -7.11
C THR A 57 15.18 -2.13 -6.57
N THR A 58 15.73 -0.92 -6.64
CA THR A 58 17.07 -0.62 -6.13
C THR A 58 17.14 -0.68 -4.60
N ALA A 59 16.15 -0.13 -3.90
CA ALA A 59 16.06 -0.15 -2.45
C ALA A 59 16.04 -1.58 -1.88
N ARG A 60 15.34 -2.50 -2.56
CA ARG A 60 15.29 -3.91 -2.16
C ARG A 60 16.61 -4.64 -2.25
N LYS A 61 17.45 -4.30 -3.23
CA LYS A 61 18.83 -4.84 -3.29
C LYS A 61 19.62 -4.47 -2.02
N ASP A 62 19.31 -3.31 -1.44
CA ASP A 62 19.87 -2.81 -0.19
C ASP A 62 19.04 -3.24 1.05
N ARG A 63 18.08 -4.18 0.90
CA ARG A 63 17.15 -4.68 1.94
C ARG A 63 16.27 -3.60 2.59
N ILE A 64 15.99 -2.52 1.87
CA ILE A 64 15.10 -1.45 2.32
C ILE A 64 13.70 -1.69 1.77
N GLY A 65 12.73 -1.86 2.68
CA GLY A 65 11.32 -2.03 2.33
C GLY A 65 10.65 -0.69 2.04
N ILE A 66 10.46 -0.37 0.75
CA ILE A 66 9.72 0.80 0.30
C ILE A 66 8.60 0.42 -0.68
N LEU A 67 7.62 1.30 -0.79
CA LEU A 67 6.52 1.21 -1.74
C LEU A 67 6.54 2.43 -2.67
N SER A 68 6.19 2.22 -3.93
CA SER A 68 5.76 3.29 -4.84
C SER A 68 4.27 3.46 -4.63
N ILE A 69 3.82 4.67 -4.32
CA ILE A 69 2.42 4.96 -4.01
C ILE A 69 1.98 6.16 -4.84
N PRO A 70 0.84 6.11 -5.57
CA PRO A 70 0.31 7.29 -6.27
C PRO A 70 0.12 8.48 -5.32
N VAL A 71 0.52 9.69 -5.74
CA VAL A 71 0.50 10.89 -4.88
C VAL A 71 -0.89 11.25 -4.37
N ARG A 72 -1.96 10.82 -5.06
CA ARG A 72 -3.34 11.00 -4.60
C ARG A 72 -3.60 10.41 -3.20
N TYR A 73 -2.89 9.35 -2.79
CA TYR A 73 -3.01 8.78 -1.43
C TYR A 73 -2.25 9.58 -0.37
N ARG A 74 -1.35 10.48 -0.76
CA ARG A 74 -0.69 11.46 0.11
C ARG A 74 -1.52 12.73 0.24
N ASP A 75 -2.04 13.21 -0.89
CA ASP A 75 -2.58 14.58 -1.02
C ASP A 75 -4.09 14.68 -0.81
N SER A 76 -4.83 13.56 -0.88
CA SER A 76 -6.27 13.54 -0.68
C SER A 76 -6.65 13.13 0.73
N THR A 77 -7.82 13.56 1.19
CA THR A 77 -8.44 13.01 2.40
C THR A 77 -8.74 11.54 2.18
N ARG A 78 -8.17 10.70 3.04
CA ARG A 78 -8.43 9.27 3.05
C ARG A 78 -9.56 8.95 4.01
N LEU A 79 -10.29 7.88 3.71
CA LEU A 79 -11.20 7.24 4.64
C LEU A 79 -10.47 6.90 5.93
N THR A 80 -11.16 7.05 7.05
CA THR A 80 -10.79 6.46 8.32
C THR A 80 -11.02 4.94 8.28
N GLU A 81 -10.41 4.22 9.21
CA GLU A 81 -10.62 2.77 9.34
C GLU A 81 -12.11 2.42 9.56
N ALA A 82 -12.85 3.25 10.31
CA ALA A 82 -14.28 3.07 10.54
C ALA A 82 -15.10 3.26 9.26
N GLU A 83 -14.77 4.25 8.43
CA GLU A 83 -15.42 4.47 7.14
C GLU A 83 -15.11 3.35 6.15
N ALA A 84 -13.87 2.84 6.14
CA ALA A 84 -13.46 1.70 5.35
C ALA A 84 -14.17 0.41 5.81
N MET A 85 -14.30 0.18 7.12
CA MET A 85 -15.08 -0.94 7.65
C MET A 85 -16.55 -0.84 7.25
N ALA A 86 -17.15 0.35 7.34
CA ALA A 86 -18.52 0.58 6.89
C ALA A 86 -18.68 0.33 5.37
N ALA A 87 -17.68 0.69 4.56
CA ALA A 87 -17.65 0.37 3.13
C ALA A 87 -17.56 -1.14 2.89
N ALA A 88 -16.76 -1.87 3.66
CA ALA A 88 -16.67 -3.33 3.58
C ALA A 88 -18.01 -3.99 3.93
N VAL A 89 -18.64 -3.60 5.04
CA VAL A 89 -19.95 -4.15 5.46
C VAL A 89 -21.03 -3.90 4.42
N ARG A 90 -21.03 -2.73 3.75
CA ARG A 90 -21.99 -2.45 2.66
C ARG A 90 -21.79 -3.33 1.44
N GLN A 91 -20.54 -3.68 1.11
CA GLN A 91 -20.21 -4.51 -0.05
C GLN A 91 -20.37 -6.02 0.23
N TYR A 92 -20.24 -6.42 1.50
CA TYR A 92 -20.34 -7.81 1.96
C TYR A 92 -21.29 -7.93 3.15
N PRO A 93 -22.61 -7.66 2.97
CA PRO A 93 -23.58 -7.63 4.07
C PRO A 93 -23.80 -8.98 4.75
N ASP A 94 -23.57 -10.07 4.01
CA ASP A 94 -23.76 -11.44 4.50
C ASP A 94 -22.47 -12.04 5.11
N TRP A 95 -21.43 -11.22 5.32
CA TRP A 95 -20.15 -11.66 5.86
C TRP A 95 -19.93 -11.16 7.29
N SER A 96 -19.37 -12.03 8.13
CA SER A 96 -18.81 -11.63 9.41
C SER A 96 -17.42 -11.08 9.18
N LEU A 97 -17.27 -9.75 9.27
CA LEU A 97 -16.00 -9.05 9.08
C LEU A 97 -15.32 -8.76 10.41
N SER A 98 -14.00 -8.89 10.41
CA SER A 98 -13.13 -8.52 11.54
C SER A 98 -11.95 -7.72 11.02
N THR A 99 -11.51 -6.75 11.83
CA THR A 99 -10.24 -6.07 11.59
C THR A 99 -9.12 -7.07 11.73
N ARG A 100 -8.35 -7.28 10.65
CA ARG A 100 -7.05 -7.89 10.81
C ARG A 100 -6.09 -6.77 11.17
N SER A 101 -5.37 -6.91 12.28
CA SER A 101 -4.15 -6.15 12.47
C SER A 101 -3.18 -6.55 11.36
N SER A 102 -3.08 -5.69 10.35
CA SER A 102 -1.99 -5.62 9.37
C SER A 102 -1.67 -6.89 8.56
N TYR A 103 -2.41 -7.14 7.47
CA TYR A 103 -1.90 -7.95 6.35
C TYR A 103 -0.83 -7.16 5.57
N PRO A 104 0.33 -7.79 5.26
CA PRO A 104 1.47 -7.81 6.16
C PRO A 104 2.06 -6.40 6.40
N ALA A 105 2.25 -6.03 7.67
CA ALA A 105 3.32 -5.20 8.28
C ALA A 105 3.91 -3.93 7.59
N LEU A 106 3.45 -3.49 6.42
CA LEU A 106 4.08 -2.40 5.67
C LEU A 106 3.38 -1.05 5.79
N GLY A 107 2.29 -0.96 6.57
CA GLY A 107 1.56 0.29 6.72
C GLY A 107 1.21 0.93 5.37
N ASN A 108 0.86 0.11 4.36
CA ASN A 108 0.57 0.61 3.03
C ASN A 108 -0.62 1.58 3.13
N PRO A 109 -0.45 2.85 2.77
CA PRO A 109 -1.45 3.88 3.01
C PRO A 109 -2.69 3.75 2.11
N MET A 110 -2.66 2.86 1.13
CA MET A 110 -3.67 2.77 0.07
C MET A 110 -4.92 1.99 0.44
N PHE A 111 -4.86 1.15 1.45
CA PHE A 111 -6.01 0.32 1.80
C PHE A 111 -6.04 -0.02 3.27
N TYR A 112 -7.25 -0.35 3.74
CA TYR A 112 -7.48 -1.05 5.00
C TYR A 112 -7.72 -2.52 4.70
N SER A 113 -7.20 -3.41 5.53
CA SER A 113 -7.37 -4.85 5.34
C SER A 113 -8.28 -5.43 6.40
N PHE A 114 -9.33 -6.09 5.95
CA PHE A 114 -10.28 -6.82 6.79
C PHE A 114 -10.22 -8.30 6.44
N PHE A 115 -10.59 -9.14 7.41
CA PHE A 115 -10.76 -10.57 7.21
C PHE A 115 -12.19 -10.95 7.54
N GLY A 116 -12.82 -11.75 6.69
CA GLY A 116 -14.16 -12.25 6.96
C GLY A 116 -14.57 -13.37 6.02
N GLY A 117 -15.78 -13.86 6.24
CA GLY A 117 -16.42 -14.92 5.47
C GLY A 117 -17.92 -14.98 5.76
N PRO A 118 -18.67 -15.88 5.10
CA PRO A 118 -20.12 -15.88 5.10
C PRO A 118 -20.67 -16.23 6.49
N ILE A 119 -21.74 -15.54 6.92
CA ILE A 119 -22.36 -15.74 8.24
C ILE A 119 -23.03 -17.13 8.34
N SER A 120 -23.57 -17.64 7.24
CA SER A 120 -24.13 -18.99 7.14
C SER A 120 -23.40 -19.78 6.05
N ALA A 121 -22.25 -20.35 6.38
CA ALA A 121 -21.65 -21.36 5.52
C ALA A 121 -22.44 -22.66 5.70
N GLU A 122 -23.34 -22.99 4.77
CA GLU A 122 -23.58 -24.40 4.54
C GLU A 122 -22.26 -24.99 4.00
N PRO A 123 -21.82 -26.16 4.47
CA PRO A 123 -20.61 -26.78 3.95
C PRO A 123 -20.85 -27.15 2.48
N SER A 124 -20.41 -26.30 1.56
CA SER A 124 -20.36 -26.62 0.14
C SER A 124 -18.96 -27.15 -0.19
N ASP A 125 -18.90 -28.28 -0.88
CA ASP A 125 -17.66 -28.91 -1.36
C ASP A 125 -16.91 -28.06 -2.42
N GLU A 126 -17.44 -26.90 -2.81
CA GLU A 126 -16.68 -25.91 -3.57
C GLU A 126 -15.69 -25.20 -2.64
N GLU A 127 -14.39 -25.44 -2.84
CA GLU A 127 -13.24 -24.74 -2.19
C GLU A 127 -13.28 -23.19 -2.31
N ARG A 128 -14.33 -22.62 -2.90
CA ARG A 128 -14.60 -21.19 -3.06
C ARG A 128 -15.57 -20.59 -2.03
N ALA A 129 -16.19 -21.38 -1.16
CA ALA A 129 -17.01 -20.84 -0.07
C ALA A 129 -16.15 -20.59 1.18
N GLY A 130 -15.78 -19.36 1.55
CA GLY A 130 -16.15 -18.06 0.99
C GLY A 130 -15.59 -16.93 1.86
N GLY A 131 -14.40 -17.12 2.45
CA GLY A 131 -13.75 -16.17 3.33
C GLY A 131 -12.32 -15.83 2.89
N GLY A 132 -11.86 -14.62 3.20
CA GLY A 132 -10.56 -14.13 2.73
C GLY A 132 -10.21 -12.74 3.23
N ASN A 133 -9.04 -12.25 2.81
CA ASN A 133 -8.67 -10.87 3.04
C ASN A 133 -9.40 -9.97 2.03
N ILE A 134 -10.01 -8.91 2.53
CA ILE A 134 -10.61 -7.84 1.74
C ILE A 134 -9.73 -6.61 1.95
N ALA A 135 -9.22 -6.03 0.88
CA ALA A 135 -8.54 -4.74 0.93
C ALA A 135 -9.52 -3.65 0.48
N ILE A 136 -9.77 -2.65 1.32
CA ILE A 136 -10.65 -1.53 1.01
C ILE A 136 -9.79 -0.33 0.68
N ASP A 137 -9.88 0.19 -0.54
CA ASP A 137 -9.17 1.38 -0.98
C ASP A 137 -9.46 2.56 -0.04
N SER A 138 -8.40 3.24 0.41
CA SER A 138 -8.48 4.30 1.40
C SER A 138 -8.95 5.64 0.82
N LEU A 139 -9.16 5.78 -0.49
CA LEU A 139 -9.70 6.97 -1.14
C LEU A 139 -11.19 6.88 -1.39
N ASP A 140 -11.68 5.76 -1.92
CA ASP A 140 -13.06 5.63 -2.39
C ASP A 140 -13.84 4.46 -1.76
N GLY A 141 -13.16 3.61 -0.99
CA GLY A 141 -13.79 2.48 -0.32
C GLY A 141 -14.07 1.29 -1.24
N HIS A 142 -13.57 1.29 -2.48
CA HIS A 142 -13.67 0.13 -3.37
C HIS A 142 -12.97 -1.09 -2.77
N ALA A 143 -13.59 -2.26 -2.85
CA ALA A 143 -13.00 -3.50 -2.37
C ALA A 143 -12.12 -4.16 -3.45
N TRP A 144 -10.82 -4.23 -3.18
CA TRP A 144 -9.86 -5.06 -3.91
C TRP A 144 -9.90 -6.48 -3.37
N VAL A 145 -10.44 -7.40 -4.18
CA VAL A 145 -10.46 -8.84 -3.89
C VAL A 145 -9.70 -9.62 -4.95
N GLY A 146 -9.11 -10.75 -4.56
CA GLY A 146 -8.35 -11.61 -5.47
C GLY A 146 -7.16 -10.90 -6.12
N ASP A 147 -7.09 -10.96 -7.45
CA ASP A 147 -5.92 -10.55 -8.24
C ASP A 147 -5.71 -9.03 -8.32
N GLU A 148 -6.72 -8.19 -8.06
CA GLU A 148 -6.59 -6.73 -8.16
C GLU A 148 -5.45 -6.19 -7.29
N MET A 149 -5.32 -6.75 -6.09
CA MET A 149 -4.28 -6.39 -5.15
C MET A 149 -2.89 -6.87 -5.60
N ALA A 150 -2.81 -8.04 -6.23
CA ALA A 150 -1.56 -8.56 -6.78
C ALA A 150 -1.09 -7.72 -7.97
N ILE A 151 -2.02 -7.32 -8.84
CA ILE A 151 -1.74 -6.43 -9.98
C ILE A 151 -1.16 -5.11 -9.50
N TYR A 152 -1.75 -4.50 -8.45
CA TYR A 152 -1.18 -3.28 -7.87
C TYR A 152 0.26 -3.47 -7.39
N HIS A 153 0.49 -4.48 -6.57
CA HIS A 153 1.81 -4.76 -6.01
C HIS A 153 2.85 -5.05 -7.10
N TYR A 154 2.45 -5.69 -8.19
CA TYR A 154 3.28 -5.92 -9.35
C TYR A 154 3.58 -4.60 -10.10
N ASP A 155 2.55 -3.89 -10.56
CA ASP A 155 2.70 -2.73 -11.44
C ASP A 155 3.41 -1.54 -10.79
N TYR A 156 3.22 -1.36 -9.47
CA TYR A 156 3.75 -0.21 -8.73
C TYR A 156 4.97 -0.57 -7.90
N CYS A 157 5.02 -1.78 -7.35
CA CYS A 157 6.08 -2.16 -6.43
C CYS A 157 6.97 -3.29 -6.96
N ASN A 158 6.73 -3.80 -8.17
CA ASN A 158 7.45 -4.93 -8.76
C ASN A 158 7.58 -6.09 -7.76
N LEU A 159 6.47 -6.39 -7.07
CA LEU A 159 6.33 -7.52 -6.16
C LEU A 159 5.63 -8.64 -6.93
N LEU A 160 6.32 -9.78 -7.02
CA LEU A 160 5.77 -11.08 -7.44
C LEU A 160 5.85 -12.02 -6.23
#